data_AF-H6Q705-F1
#
_entry.id   AF-H6Q705-F1
#
_cell.length_a   1.000
_cell.length_b   1.000
_cell.length_c   1.000
_cell.angle_alpha   90.00
_cell.angle_beta   90.00
_cell.angle_gamma   90.00
#
_symmetry.space_group_name_H-M   'P 1'
#
loop_
_entity.id
_entity.type
_entity.pdbx_description
1 polymer ?
#
loop_
_entity_poly.entity_id
_entity_poly.type
_entity_poly.pdbx_seq_one_letter_code
_entity_poly.pdbx_strand_id
1 'polypeptide(L)'
;MKQLIGKIGECAAEEYLKHRGFLVWKPSEFIHLLELVALYNALTGECAAEPREPVTMKLPTRVGYVSVTYWRNKCIQVSGREATPLEASTYAPCVRRCVAEALGQSLLQTLSGVSEQLLENRRALETVDLFAYKDGVLYAVEVKANGGKLTERQVEKAFVLRDLLKPLVVRIHLQNLVFEIERL
;
A
#
# COMPACT_ATOMS: atom_id res chain seq x y z
N MET A 1 -18.43 21.58 0.84
CA MET A 1 -17.32 22.49 0.51
C MET A 1 -15.97 22.04 1.10
N LYS A 2 -15.81 21.89 2.43
CA LYS A 2 -14.52 21.47 3.04
C LYS A 2 -14.00 20.10 2.56
N GLN A 3 -14.88 19.11 2.42
CA GLN A 3 -14.49 17.77 1.91
C GLN A 3 -14.00 17.79 0.45
N LEU A 4 -14.55 18.68 -0.39
CA LEU A 4 -14.14 18.79 -1.80
C LEU A 4 -12.73 19.41 -1.90
N ILE A 5 -12.45 20.43 -1.10
CA ILE A 5 -11.13 21.07 -1.01
C ILE A 5 -10.07 20.10 -0.49
N GLY A 6 -10.42 19.26 0.49
CA GLY A 6 -9.54 18.19 1.00
C GLY A 6 -9.15 17.21 -0.10
N LYS A 7 -10.13 16.68 -0.85
CA LYS A 7 -9.88 15.76 -1.96
C LYS A 7 -9.03 16.38 -3.09
N ILE A 8 -9.30 17.64 -3.45
CA ILE A 8 -8.49 18.36 -4.45
C ILE A 8 -7.04 18.51 -3.95
N GLY A 9 -6.86 18.83 -2.66
CA GLY A 9 -5.55 18.90 -2.05
C GLY A 9 -4.80 17.56 -2.11
N GLU A 10 -5.45 16.47 -1.73
CA GLU A 10 -4.82 15.14 -1.80
C GLU A 10 -4.40 14.76 -3.22
N CYS A 11 -5.25 14.99 -4.23
CA CYS A 11 -4.90 14.70 -5.63
C CYS A 11 -3.71 15.55 -6.09
N ALA A 12 -3.67 16.82 -5.71
CA ALA A 12 -2.56 17.71 -6.06
C ALA A 12 -1.26 17.30 -5.35
N ALA A 13 -1.32 16.89 -4.07
CA ALA A 13 -0.18 16.35 -3.33
C ALA A 13 0.34 15.05 -3.97
N GLU A 14 -0.56 14.17 -4.37
CA GLU A 14 -0.23 12.91 -5.02
C GLU A 14 0.56 13.14 -6.31
N GLU A 15 0.04 13.98 -7.22
CA GLU A 15 0.73 14.31 -8.47
C GLU A 15 2.07 15.02 -8.22
N TYR A 16 2.10 15.95 -7.26
CA TYR A 16 3.34 16.63 -6.89
C TYR A 16 4.42 15.67 -6.37
N LEU A 17 4.06 14.69 -5.54
CA LEU A 17 4.99 13.67 -5.06
C LEU A 17 5.45 12.74 -6.19
N LYS A 18 4.54 12.31 -7.07
CA LYS A 18 4.91 11.50 -8.26
C LYS A 18 5.90 12.24 -9.16
N HIS A 19 5.69 13.53 -9.42
CA HIS A 19 6.62 14.37 -10.18
C HIS A 19 8.01 14.46 -9.55
N ARG A 20 8.12 14.27 -8.23
CA ARG A 20 9.40 14.21 -7.51
C ARG A 20 9.97 12.80 -7.36
N GLY A 21 9.40 11.82 -8.08
CA GLY A 21 9.91 10.44 -8.14
C GLY A 21 9.52 9.58 -6.95
N PHE A 22 8.44 9.92 -6.23
CA PHE A 22 7.87 9.03 -5.23
C PHE A 22 6.89 8.05 -5.89
N LEU A 23 6.86 6.81 -5.40
CA LEU A 23 5.68 5.96 -5.54
C LEU A 23 4.66 6.40 -4.49
N VAL A 24 3.40 6.58 -4.88
CA VAL A 24 2.36 7.15 -4.00
C VAL A 24 1.13 6.28 -4.06
N TRP A 25 0.48 6.07 -2.91
CA TRP A 25 -0.71 5.25 -2.77
C TRP A 25 -1.74 5.91 -1.87
N LYS A 26 -3.01 5.72 -2.20
CA LYS A 26 -4.12 5.93 -1.27
C LYS A 26 -4.11 4.87 -0.17
N PRO A 27 -4.76 5.10 0.98
CA PRO A 27 -4.74 4.15 2.09
C PRO A 27 -5.20 2.74 1.72
N SER A 28 -6.28 2.60 0.96
CA SER A 28 -6.78 1.28 0.52
C SER A 28 -5.78 0.55 -0.38
N GLU A 29 -5.10 1.27 -1.26
CA GLU A 29 -4.10 0.71 -2.17
C GLU A 29 -2.86 0.28 -1.39
N PHE A 30 -2.41 1.09 -0.42
CA PHE A 30 -1.28 0.76 0.42
C PHE A 30 -1.58 -0.45 1.33
N ILE A 31 -2.77 -0.51 1.93
CA ILE A 31 -3.18 -1.67 2.73
C ILE A 31 -3.20 -2.94 1.87
N HIS A 32 -3.75 -2.87 0.66
CA HIS A 32 -3.73 -3.99 -0.28
C HIS A 32 -2.30 -4.41 -0.65
N LEU A 33 -1.40 -3.44 -0.85
CA LEU A 33 0.02 -3.68 -1.08
C LEU A 33 0.65 -4.49 0.07
N LEU A 34 0.39 -4.09 1.32
CA LEU A 34 0.88 -4.80 2.51
C LEU A 34 0.30 -6.22 2.60
N GLU A 35 -0.97 -6.41 2.25
CA GLU A 35 -1.62 -7.73 2.22
C GLU A 35 -0.93 -8.66 1.22
N LEU A 36 -0.61 -8.16 0.02
CA LEU A 36 0.14 -8.91 -0.99
C LEU A 36 1.55 -9.28 -0.50
N VAL A 37 2.22 -8.39 0.23
CA VAL A 37 3.55 -8.66 0.80
C VAL A 37 3.49 -9.67 1.94
N ALA A 38 2.49 -9.56 2.83
CA ALA A 38 2.25 -10.56 3.88
C ALA A 38 1.98 -11.94 3.26
N LEU A 39 1.23 -11.98 2.16
CA LEU A 39 1.01 -13.19 1.38
C LEU A 39 2.32 -13.72 0.77
N TYR A 40 3.12 -12.87 0.13
CA TYR A 40 4.43 -13.26 -0.40
C TYR A 40 5.32 -13.92 0.67
N ASN A 41 5.35 -13.33 1.88
CA ASN A 41 6.13 -13.83 3.00
C ASN A 41 5.62 -15.20 3.53
N ALA A 42 4.31 -15.43 3.49
CA ALA A 42 3.68 -16.65 3.98
C ALA A 42 3.81 -17.86 3.03
N LEU A 43 3.94 -17.60 1.73
CA LEU A 43 4.01 -18.63 0.69
C LEU A 43 5.44 -19.15 0.52
N THR A 44 5.62 -20.41 0.11
CA THR A 44 6.93 -21.00 -0.17
C THR A 44 6.86 -21.93 -1.38
N GLY A 45 8.00 -22.27 -1.97
CA GLY A 45 8.09 -23.21 -3.10
C GLY A 45 8.20 -22.53 -4.47
N GLU A 46 8.17 -23.34 -5.52
CA GLU A 46 8.30 -22.89 -6.91
C GLU A 46 7.01 -23.15 -7.69
N CYS A 47 6.68 -22.23 -8.59
CA CYS A 47 5.52 -22.35 -9.46
C CYS A 47 5.78 -23.41 -10.55
N ALA A 48 5.14 -24.58 -10.42
CA ALA A 48 5.30 -25.67 -11.37
C ALA A 48 4.33 -25.62 -12.56
N ALA A 49 3.14 -25.03 -12.40
CA ALA A 49 2.10 -25.01 -13.42
C ALA A 49 1.19 -23.77 -13.33
N GLU A 50 0.70 -23.31 -14.48
CA GLU A 50 -0.28 -22.23 -14.58
C GLU A 50 -1.72 -22.77 -14.58
N PRO A 51 -2.68 -22.08 -13.95
CA PRO A 51 -4.09 -22.43 -14.11
C PRO A 51 -4.55 -22.14 -15.55
N ARG A 52 -5.48 -22.96 -16.04
CA ARG A 52 -6.04 -22.83 -17.40
C ARG A 52 -6.87 -21.56 -17.58
N GLU A 53 -7.43 -21.05 -16.50
CA GLU A 53 -8.30 -19.87 -16.42
C GLU A 53 -7.94 -19.04 -15.18
N PRO A 54 -8.46 -17.81 -15.04
CA PRO A 54 -8.31 -17.03 -13.82
C PRO A 54 -8.87 -17.72 -12.58
N VAL A 55 -8.03 -17.85 -11.55
CA VAL A 55 -8.40 -18.49 -10.28
C VAL A 55 -8.19 -17.54 -9.10
N THR A 56 -9.24 -17.33 -8.31
CA THR A 56 -9.22 -16.57 -7.06
C THR A 56 -8.89 -17.50 -5.91
N MET A 57 -7.76 -17.26 -5.25
CA MET A 57 -7.31 -18.02 -4.09
C MET A 57 -7.46 -17.18 -2.83
N LYS A 58 -8.00 -17.78 -1.78
CA LYS A 58 -8.04 -17.21 -0.43
C LYS A 58 -6.96 -17.88 0.42
N LEU A 59 -5.88 -17.16 0.66
CA LEU A 59 -4.66 -17.72 1.24
C LEU A 59 -4.45 -17.16 2.66
N PRO A 60 -4.08 -18.01 3.64
CA PRO A 60 -3.87 -17.57 5.01
C PRO A 60 -2.55 -16.81 5.17
N THR A 61 -2.58 -15.78 6.00
CA THR A 61 -1.42 -15.02 6.48
C THR A 61 -1.55 -14.81 8.00
N ARG A 62 -0.51 -14.29 8.65
CA ARG A 62 -0.57 -13.98 10.09
C ARG A 62 -1.58 -12.90 10.48
N VAL A 63 -2.01 -12.10 9.51
CA VAL A 63 -2.94 -10.97 9.69
C VAL A 63 -4.35 -11.26 9.13
N GLY A 64 -4.62 -12.52 8.78
CA GLY A 64 -5.91 -12.98 8.26
C GLY A 64 -5.79 -13.62 6.88
N TYR A 65 -6.89 -13.68 6.15
CA TYR A 65 -6.92 -14.25 4.80
C TYR A 65 -6.85 -13.16 3.74
N VAL A 66 -5.99 -13.36 2.75
CA VAL A 66 -5.84 -12.46 1.59
C VAL A 66 -6.38 -13.18 0.37
N SER A 67 -7.24 -12.49 -0.39
CA SER A 67 -7.76 -12.99 -1.66
C SER A 67 -6.93 -12.44 -2.81
N VAL A 68 -6.40 -13.32 -3.65
CA VAL A 68 -5.68 -12.95 -4.88
C VAL A 68 -6.20 -13.77 -6.05
N THR A 69 -6.54 -13.08 -7.13
CA THR A 69 -6.78 -13.74 -8.42
C THR A 69 -5.46 -13.84 -9.20
N TYR A 70 -5.15 -15.05 -9.65
CA TYR A 70 -3.95 -15.35 -10.42
C TYR A 70 -4.30 -15.88 -11.81
N TRP A 71 -3.61 -15.37 -12.83
CA TRP A 71 -3.64 -15.95 -14.17
C TRP A 71 -2.43 -15.54 -15.00
N ARG A 72 -1.80 -16.50 -15.69
CA ARG A 72 -0.71 -16.25 -16.65
C ARG A 72 0.37 -15.33 -16.09
N ASN A 73 0.93 -15.72 -14.94
CA ASN A 73 1.96 -14.98 -14.23
C ASN A 73 1.58 -13.56 -13.77
N LYS A 74 0.28 -13.25 -13.66
CA LYS A 74 -0.19 -11.94 -13.19
C LYS A 74 -1.13 -12.09 -12.00
N CYS A 75 -0.90 -11.26 -10.98
CA CYS A 75 -1.92 -11.00 -9.97
C CYS A 75 -2.92 -9.99 -10.59
N ILE A 76 -4.16 -10.40 -10.78
CA ILE A 76 -5.20 -9.62 -11.47
C ILE A 76 -6.25 -9.13 -10.49
N GLN A 77 -6.73 -7.91 -10.72
CA GLN A 77 -7.72 -7.23 -9.87
C GLN A 77 -9.15 -7.72 -10.11
N VAL A 78 -9.39 -8.50 -11.16
CA VAL A 78 -10.70 -9.06 -11.50
C VAL A 78 -10.86 -10.40 -10.79
N SER A 79 -12.04 -10.65 -10.21
CA SER A 79 -12.37 -11.95 -9.62
C SER A 79 -12.43 -13.04 -10.71
N GLY A 80 -11.67 -14.12 -10.49
CA GLY A 80 -11.79 -15.36 -11.24
C GLY A 80 -12.66 -16.38 -10.50
N ARG A 81 -12.68 -17.63 -10.99
CA ARG A 81 -13.31 -18.75 -10.30
C ARG A 81 -12.63 -19.00 -8.95
N GLU A 82 -13.39 -19.32 -7.92
CA GLU A 82 -12.80 -19.72 -6.64
C GLU A 82 -11.99 -21.02 -6.77
N ALA A 83 -10.76 -20.99 -6.27
CA ALA A 83 -9.87 -22.14 -6.22
C ALA A 83 -10.44 -23.22 -5.27
N THR A 84 -10.37 -24.48 -5.69
CA THR A 84 -10.49 -25.57 -4.71
C THR A 84 -9.28 -25.57 -3.76
N PRO A 85 -9.35 -26.20 -2.57
CA PRO A 85 -8.22 -26.26 -1.65
C PRO A 85 -6.95 -26.87 -2.26
N LEU A 86 -7.10 -27.87 -3.13
CA LEU A 86 -5.99 -28.50 -3.83
C LEU A 86 -5.34 -27.54 -4.84
N GLU A 87 -6.16 -26.81 -5.60
CA GLU A 87 -5.68 -25.79 -6.53
C GLU A 87 -5.00 -24.62 -5.81
N ALA A 88 -5.57 -24.17 -4.69
CA ALA A 88 -4.98 -23.10 -3.89
C ALA A 88 -3.57 -23.50 -3.39
N SER A 89 -3.39 -24.74 -2.95
CA SER A 89 -2.08 -25.28 -2.57
C SER A 89 -1.12 -25.38 -3.76
N THR A 90 -1.63 -25.84 -4.91
CA THR A 90 -0.83 -26.05 -6.14
C THR A 90 -0.34 -24.73 -6.73
N TYR A 91 -1.19 -23.69 -6.76
CA TYR A 91 -0.90 -22.41 -7.41
C TYR A 91 -0.42 -21.33 -6.43
N ALA A 92 -0.45 -21.58 -5.12
CA ALA A 92 0.11 -20.68 -4.11
C ALA A 92 1.53 -20.18 -4.44
N PRO A 93 2.49 -21.05 -4.82
CA PRO A 93 3.83 -20.59 -5.20
C PRO A 93 3.85 -19.65 -6.41
N CYS A 94 2.89 -19.79 -7.33
CA CYS A 94 2.75 -18.92 -8.49
C CYS A 94 2.30 -17.50 -8.09
N VAL A 95 1.46 -17.38 -7.06
CA VAL A 95 1.10 -16.08 -6.48
C VAL A 95 2.33 -15.38 -5.90
N ARG A 96 3.21 -16.12 -5.22
CA ARG A 96 4.44 -15.57 -4.68
C ARG A 96 5.30 -14.95 -5.80
N ARG A 97 5.44 -15.63 -6.94
CA ARG A 97 6.17 -15.11 -8.11
C ARG A 97 5.51 -13.86 -8.68
N CYS A 98 4.19 -13.85 -8.86
CA CYS A 98 3.50 -12.68 -9.42
C CYS A 98 3.63 -11.44 -8.53
N VAL A 99 3.58 -11.61 -7.20
CA VAL A 99 3.77 -10.49 -6.26
C VAL A 99 5.21 -9.95 -6.35
N ALA A 100 6.20 -10.84 -6.44
CA ALA A 100 7.60 -10.42 -6.56
C ALA A 100 7.87 -9.60 -7.82
N GLU A 101 7.31 -10.04 -8.95
CA GLU A 101 7.43 -9.32 -10.23
C GLU A 101 6.67 -7.99 -10.22
N ALA A 102 5.47 -7.95 -9.64
CA ALA A 102 4.64 -6.75 -9.61
C ALA A 102 5.24 -5.63 -8.74
N LEU A 103 5.90 -5.98 -7.62
CA LEU A 103 6.44 -5.00 -6.68
C LEU A 103 7.88 -4.60 -6.96
N GLY A 104 8.64 -5.50 -7.60
CA GLY A 104 10.08 -5.35 -7.74
C GLY A 104 10.82 -5.56 -6.40
N GLN A 105 12.10 -5.92 -6.50
CA GLN A 105 12.89 -6.39 -5.36
C GLN A 105 13.04 -5.34 -4.25
N SER A 106 13.26 -4.07 -4.61
CA SER A 106 13.54 -3.02 -3.64
C SER A 106 12.34 -2.71 -2.74
N LEU A 107 11.16 -2.49 -3.35
CA LEU A 107 9.94 -2.21 -2.60
C LEU A 107 9.50 -3.44 -1.79
N LEU A 108 9.60 -4.64 -2.38
CA LEU A 108 9.28 -5.89 -1.69
C LEU A 108 10.14 -6.08 -0.45
N GLN A 109 11.46 -5.89 -0.54
CA GLN A 109 12.36 -6.02 0.61
C GLN A 109 12.02 -5.02 1.71
N THR A 110 11.76 -3.75 1.36
CA THR A 110 11.36 -2.73 2.35
C THR A 110 10.05 -3.13 3.05
N LEU A 111 9.03 -3.50 2.28
CA LEU A 111 7.72 -3.84 2.85
C LEU A 111 7.73 -5.16 3.61
N SER A 112 8.51 -6.16 3.18
CA SER A 112 8.58 -7.47 3.85
C SER A 112 9.01 -7.36 5.31
N GLY A 113 9.81 -6.35 5.67
CA GLY A 113 10.25 -6.11 7.04
C GLY A 113 9.21 -5.46 7.95
N VAL A 114 8.15 -4.85 7.39
CA VAL A 114 7.20 -4.01 8.14
C VAL A 114 5.73 -4.36 7.90
N SER A 115 5.41 -5.19 6.91
CA SER A 115 4.04 -5.38 6.44
C SER A 115 3.08 -5.92 7.49
N GLU A 116 3.48 -6.93 8.26
CA GLU A 116 2.64 -7.52 9.31
C GLU A 116 2.37 -6.51 10.43
N GLN A 117 3.40 -5.82 10.91
CA GLN A 117 3.28 -4.81 11.98
C GLN A 117 2.43 -3.60 11.56
N LEU A 118 2.56 -3.17 10.30
CA LEU A 118 1.70 -2.12 9.75
C LEU A 118 0.24 -2.60 9.67
N LEU A 119 0.00 -3.85 9.25
CA LEU A 119 -1.35 -4.41 9.14
C LEU A 119 -2.03 -4.65 10.49
N GLU A 120 -1.28 -4.90 11.56
CA GLU A 120 -1.81 -4.90 12.94
C GLU A 120 -2.42 -3.54 13.31
N ASN A 121 -1.91 -2.46 12.70
CA ASN A 121 -2.38 -1.09 12.89
C ASN A 121 -3.30 -0.61 11.76
N ARG A 122 -4.03 -1.51 11.09
CA ARG A 122 -4.89 -1.20 9.91
C ARG A 122 -5.77 0.04 10.09
N ARG A 123 -6.43 0.18 11.25
CA ARG A 123 -7.30 1.34 11.55
C ARG A 123 -6.54 2.67 11.51
N ALA A 124 -5.26 2.69 11.93
CA ALA A 124 -4.44 3.88 11.85
C ALA A 124 -4.07 4.18 10.38
N LEU A 125 -3.74 3.15 9.60
CA LEU A 125 -3.40 3.31 8.17
C LEU A 125 -4.54 3.95 7.37
N GLU A 126 -5.79 3.57 7.64
CA GLU A 126 -6.98 4.13 6.98
C GLU A 126 -7.17 5.63 7.20
N THR A 127 -6.50 6.22 8.19
CA THR A 127 -6.64 7.64 8.56
C THR A 127 -5.54 8.54 8.00
N VAL A 128 -4.51 7.97 7.37
CA VAL A 128 -3.43 8.71 6.70
C VAL A 128 -3.94 9.22 5.36
N ASP A 129 -3.53 10.41 4.92
CA ASP A 129 -4.05 10.98 3.67
C ASP A 129 -3.45 10.27 2.44
N LEU A 130 -2.13 10.05 2.46
CA LEU A 130 -1.38 9.33 1.42
C LEU A 130 -0.22 8.54 2.02
N PHE A 131 0.22 7.50 1.32
CA PHE A 131 1.49 6.82 1.60
C PHE A 131 2.45 7.07 0.44
N ALA A 132 3.73 7.21 0.75
CA ALA A 132 4.75 7.38 -0.28
C ALA A 132 5.99 6.53 -0.02
N TYR A 133 6.67 6.14 -1.09
CA TYR A 133 7.94 5.43 -1.05
C TYR A 133 8.96 6.11 -1.96
N LYS A 134 10.17 6.30 -1.42
CA LYS A 134 11.31 6.76 -2.20
C LYS A 134 12.62 6.36 -1.52
N ASP A 135 13.57 5.89 -2.32
CA ASP A 135 14.95 5.57 -1.90
C ASP A 135 15.00 4.65 -0.65
N GLY A 136 14.17 3.60 -0.63
CA GLY A 136 14.12 2.64 0.48
C GLY A 136 13.36 3.11 1.72
N VAL A 137 12.72 4.28 1.68
CA VAL A 137 12.01 4.87 2.83
C VAL A 137 10.52 4.96 2.54
N LEU A 138 9.72 4.52 3.51
CA LEU A 138 8.26 4.68 3.51
C LEU A 138 7.85 5.90 4.32
N TYR A 139 6.84 6.61 3.83
CA TYR A 139 6.32 7.84 4.41
C TYR A 139 4.82 7.73 4.66
N ALA A 140 4.38 8.21 5.83
CA ALA A 140 2.99 8.56 6.10
C ALA A 140 2.82 10.06 5.79
N VAL A 141 2.00 10.37 4.78
CA VAL A 141 1.87 11.72 4.23
C VAL A 141 0.57 12.36 4.71
N GLU A 142 0.70 13.54 5.31
CA GLU A 142 -0.40 14.41 5.69
C GLU A 142 -0.49 15.60 4.75
N VAL A 143 -1.69 15.89 4.25
CA VAL A 143 -1.92 16.99 3.32
C VAL A 143 -2.62 18.14 4.04
N LYS A 144 -2.08 19.37 3.86
CA LYS A 144 -2.62 20.59 4.49
C LYS A 144 -2.83 21.69 3.47
N ALA A 145 -4.08 22.08 3.26
CA ALA A 145 -4.41 23.27 2.49
C ALA A 145 -4.42 24.53 3.37
N ASN A 146 -3.92 25.65 2.85
CA ASN A 146 -4.11 27.02 3.36
C ASN A 146 -3.90 27.21 4.88
N GLY A 147 -2.69 26.92 5.39
CA GLY A 147 -2.32 27.21 6.79
C GLY A 147 -2.97 26.30 7.85
N GLY A 148 -3.62 25.20 7.45
CA GLY A 148 -4.15 24.20 8.37
C GLY A 148 -3.05 23.63 9.28
N LYS A 149 -3.32 23.61 10.59
CA LYS A 149 -2.48 22.90 11.57
C LYS A 149 -2.80 21.40 11.54
N LEU A 150 -1.83 20.58 11.95
CA LEU A 150 -2.08 19.17 12.27
C LEU A 150 -3.04 19.12 13.46
N THR A 151 -4.04 18.26 13.39
CA THR A 151 -4.90 17.99 14.55
C THR A 151 -4.18 17.06 15.51
N GLU A 152 -4.56 17.06 16.80
CA GLU A 152 -3.97 16.16 17.80
C GLU A 152 -4.05 14.68 17.38
N ARG A 153 -5.18 14.26 16.81
CA ARG A 153 -5.34 12.92 16.23
C ARG A 153 -4.34 12.60 15.12
N GLN A 154 -3.93 13.62 14.34
CA GLN A 154 -2.93 13.43 13.29
C GLN A 154 -1.51 13.34 13.84
N VAL A 155 -1.24 14.00 14.96
CA VAL A 155 0.03 13.86 15.69
C VAL A 155 0.09 12.50 16.38
N GLU A 156 -1.00 12.06 17.01
CA GLU A 156 -1.10 10.75 17.66
C GLU A 156 -0.92 9.59 16.67
N LYS A 157 -1.54 9.65 15.48
CA LYS A 157 -1.34 8.59 14.47
C LYS A 157 0.10 8.58 13.92
N ALA A 158 0.69 9.77 13.72
CA ALA A 158 2.08 9.87 13.30
C ALA A 158 2.98 9.23 14.36
N PHE A 159 2.64 9.39 15.65
CA PHE A 159 3.35 8.74 16.74
C PHE A 159 3.22 7.21 16.72
N VAL A 160 2.03 6.66 16.48
CA VAL A 160 1.81 5.19 16.40
C VAL A 160 2.59 4.56 15.26
N LEU A 161 2.71 5.25 14.12
CA LEU A 161 3.34 4.71 12.92
C LEU A 161 4.81 5.13 12.75
N ARG A 162 5.35 6.02 13.60
CA ARG A 162 6.67 6.66 13.41
C ARG A 162 7.83 5.68 13.33
N ASP A 163 7.72 4.55 14.02
CA ASP A 163 8.79 3.55 14.10
C ASP A 163 8.92 2.78 12.78
N LEU A 164 7.88 2.80 11.94
CA LEU A 164 7.80 2.08 10.66
C LEU A 164 7.70 3.02 9.45
N LEU A 165 7.11 4.20 9.62
CA LEU A 165 6.87 5.18 8.56
C LEU A 165 7.40 6.55 8.97
N LYS A 166 8.18 7.20 8.08
CA LYS A 166 8.59 8.58 8.32
C LYS A 166 7.43 9.54 8.09
N PRO A 167 7.14 10.46 9.01
CA PRO A 167 6.10 11.45 8.79
C PRO A 167 6.53 12.44 7.69
N LEU A 168 5.60 12.80 6.81
CA LEU A 168 5.79 13.79 5.77
C LEU A 168 4.57 14.70 5.69
N VAL A 169 4.77 16.02 5.66
CA VAL A 169 3.67 16.97 5.48
C VAL A 169 3.81 17.65 4.14
N VAL A 170 2.75 17.60 3.33
CA VAL A 170 2.63 18.35 2.08
C VAL A 170 1.67 19.50 2.30
N ARG A 171 2.19 20.73 2.28
CA ARG A 171 1.37 21.94 2.34
C ARG A 171 1.05 22.43 0.94
N ILE A 172 -0.21 22.81 0.74
CA ILE A 172 -0.74 23.31 -0.52
C ILE A 172 -1.36 24.67 -0.29
N HIS A 173 -0.82 25.68 -0.96
CA HIS A 173 -1.39 27.01 -0.98
C HIS A 173 -2.24 27.14 -2.24
N LEU A 174 -3.57 27.08 -2.11
CA LEU A 174 -4.46 27.07 -3.28
C LEU A 174 -4.61 28.45 -3.94
N GLN A 175 -4.28 29.51 -3.22
CA GLN A 175 -4.35 30.89 -3.72
C GLN A 175 -3.21 31.21 -4.70
N ASN A 176 -2.02 30.64 -4.46
CA ASN A 176 -0.84 30.69 -5.32
C ASN A 176 -0.29 29.27 -5.29
N LEU A 177 -0.53 28.42 -6.32
CA LEU A 177 -0.22 26.98 -6.33
C LEU A 177 1.25 26.67 -5.95
N VAL A 178 1.52 26.67 -4.65
CA VAL A 178 2.84 26.51 -4.04
C VAL A 178 2.74 25.28 -3.15
N PHE A 179 3.73 24.41 -3.30
CA PHE A 179 3.83 23.14 -2.60
C PHE A 179 5.08 23.14 -1.73
N GLU A 180 4.91 22.87 -0.44
CA GLU A 180 6.00 22.75 0.52
C GLU A 180 6.03 21.35 1.10
N ILE A 181 7.22 20.75 1.21
CA ILE A 181 7.44 19.48 1.87
C ILE A 181 8.17 19.76 3.18
N GLU A 182 7.50 19.50 4.29
CA GLU A 182 8.10 19.53 5.62
C GLU A 182 8.29 18.10 6.12
N ARG A 183 9.51 17.75 6.53
CA ARG A 183 9.74 16.56 7.35
C ARG A 183 9.45 16.95 8.79
N LEU A 184 8.54 16.21 9.44
CA LEU A 184 8.26 16.36 10.86
C LEU A 184 9.38 15.72 11.69
#